data_AF-A0A094IT66-F1
#
_entry.id   AF-A0A094IT66-F1
#
_cell.length_a   1.000
_cell.length_b   1.000
_cell.length_c   1.000
_cell.angle_alpha   90.00
_cell.angle_beta   90.00
_cell.angle_gamma   90.00
#
_symmetry.space_group_name_H-M   'P 1'
#
loop_
_entity.id
_entity.type
_entity.pdbx_description
1 polymer ?
#
loop_
_entity_poly.entity_id
_entity_poly.type
_entity_poly.pdbx_seq_one_letter_code
_entity_poly.pdbx_strand_id
1 'polypeptide(L)'
;MSDGQADSVNPSFTPYIPDKSVMTDAPFNPGQRRNLNFEGIPVNEGIAGDFPLDKSVIESFPPKTKVISANRFGSSAWTVTARVDVELEDGEPKAYFLKCAEEDTGKAMMEGEFHSMTALYNALPGFFPEPYAWGKFSQTTDESSTYFFLCNLIEMSNDIPDPTELCRSIAELHKRSISPTGMFGFHTTTCQGNLPQATNLWDPSWESYFRKMLTNAMDLNTRENGPWKDLEEVTEKVKTLVLPKLLGPLESHGRSIKPSLIHGDLWDGNVGTSYETGEIYAFDAGAYYAHHEMEVAMWRGEVNKVLRDKVYLKEYLSNIGVSEPVDQFDDRNRLYNSYMTLHASACHGGGFFRVSSYNNFNYLINKYQGEPEPGPEPASKEIDVLEDNVVKMSIVDQTPEKASAVLVEMTPATAAA
;
A
#
# COMPACT_ATOMS: atom_id res chain seq x y z
N MET A 1 -10.90 53.19 1.25
CA MET A 1 -11.98 52.29 0.78
C MET A 1 -11.42 50.89 0.91
N SER A 2 -12.01 50.11 1.81
CA SER A 2 -11.48 48.87 2.36
C SER A 2 -11.63 47.69 1.41
N ASP A 3 -10.53 46.97 1.24
CA ASP A 3 -10.33 45.51 1.25
C ASP A 3 -11.50 44.61 0.80
N GLY A 4 -11.33 44.00 -0.36
CA GLY A 4 -12.03 42.79 -0.79
C GLY A 4 -11.16 41.57 -0.48
N GLN A 5 -11.36 40.99 0.70
CA GLN A 5 -10.81 39.70 1.10
C GLN A 5 -11.50 38.62 0.26
N ALA A 6 -10.72 37.91 -0.56
CA ALA A 6 -11.17 36.67 -1.17
C ALA A 6 -11.15 35.59 -0.09
N ASP A 7 -12.32 35.23 0.43
CA ASP A 7 -12.49 34.09 1.33
C ASP A 7 -12.12 32.81 0.57
N SER A 8 -10.89 32.33 0.80
CA SER A 8 -10.48 30.98 0.47
C SER A 8 -11.28 30.03 1.37
N VAL A 9 -12.33 29.43 0.81
CA VAL A 9 -12.99 28.27 1.43
C VAL A 9 -11.99 27.12 1.39
N ASN A 10 -11.21 27.01 2.46
CA ASN A 10 -10.39 25.86 2.76
C ASN A 10 -11.38 24.73 3.09
N PRO A 11 -11.51 23.66 2.29
CA PRO A 11 -12.36 22.54 2.69
C PRO A 11 -11.72 21.96 3.94
N SER A 12 -12.33 22.23 5.09
CA SER A 12 -11.92 21.68 6.37
C SER A 12 -11.89 20.15 6.22
N PHE A 13 -10.69 19.58 6.25
CA PHE A 13 -10.50 18.14 6.30
C PHE A 13 -11.09 17.65 7.63
N THR A 14 -12.33 17.16 7.59
CA THR A 14 -12.93 16.45 8.72
C THR A 14 -12.48 14.99 8.64
N PRO A 15 -11.66 14.52 9.60
CA PRO A 15 -11.11 13.17 9.53
C PRO A 15 -12.21 12.11 9.73
N TYR A 16 -12.62 11.43 8.66
CA TYR A 16 -13.57 10.30 8.67
C TYR A 16 -12.85 8.95 8.88
N ILE A 17 -13.38 8.05 9.72
CA ILE A 17 -12.91 6.65 9.79
C ILE A 17 -13.74 5.90 8.73
N PRO A 18 -13.09 5.27 7.72
CA PRO A 18 -13.82 4.52 6.70
C PRO A 18 -14.76 3.50 7.33
N ASP A 19 -15.99 3.37 6.82
CA ASP A 19 -16.83 2.22 7.13
C ASP A 19 -16.24 0.99 6.44
N LYS A 20 -15.60 0.13 7.24
CA LYS A 20 -14.97 -1.13 6.82
C LYS A 20 -15.96 -2.28 6.78
N SER A 21 -17.25 -2.06 7.10
CA SER A 21 -18.29 -3.10 6.99
C SER A 21 -18.51 -3.58 5.55
N VAL A 22 -17.87 -2.92 4.58
CA VAL A 22 -17.82 -3.32 3.19
C VAL A 22 -16.41 -3.07 2.62
N MET A 23 -15.95 -3.87 1.65
CA MET A 23 -14.75 -3.50 0.87
C MET A 23 -15.02 -2.14 0.21
N THR A 24 -14.34 -1.08 0.69
CA THR A 24 -14.47 0.29 0.18
C THR A 24 -13.10 0.90 -0.04
N ASP A 25 -12.94 1.72 -1.08
CA ASP A 25 -11.68 2.40 -1.43
C ASP A 25 -11.69 3.90 -1.09
N ALA A 26 -12.75 4.41 -0.43
CA ALA A 26 -12.98 5.85 -0.29
C ALA A 26 -13.59 6.30 1.05
N PRO A 27 -12.84 7.09 1.85
CA PRO A 27 -13.33 7.91 2.95
C PRO A 27 -13.68 9.33 2.49
N PHE A 28 -13.37 9.67 1.24
CA PHE A 28 -13.51 11.01 0.70
C PHE A 28 -14.67 11.06 -0.29
N ASN A 29 -15.80 11.54 0.22
CA ASN A 29 -16.97 11.97 -0.54
C ASN A 29 -17.74 10.84 -1.28
N PRO A 30 -18.76 10.22 -0.64
CA PRO A 30 -19.65 9.25 -1.31
C PRO A 30 -20.48 9.85 -2.47
N GLY A 31 -20.30 11.14 -2.77
CA GLY A 31 -21.08 11.91 -3.74
C GLY A 31 -20.68 11.79 -5.21
N GLN A 32 -19.55 11.16 -5.54
CA GLN A 32 -19.18 10.88 -6.94
C GLN A 32 -19.27 9.39 -7.24
N ARG A 33 -20.47 8.81 -7.13
CA ARG A 33 -20.77 7.58 -7.84
C ARG A 33 -20.67 7.92 -9.34
N ARG A 34 -19.58 7.52 -10.01
CA ARG A 34 -19.65 7.40 -11.47
C ARG A 34 -20.69 6.32 -11.72
N ASN A 35 -21.87 6.71 -12.20
CA ASN A 35 -22.83 5.74 -12.70
C ASN A 35 -22.23 5.21 -14.01
N LEU A 36 -21.74 3.97 -13.98
CA LEU A 36 -21.45 3.25 -15.23
C LEU A 36 -22.69 3.32 -16.11
N ASN A 37 -22.51 3.58 -17.39
CA ASN A 37 -23.61 3.49 -18.33
C ASN A 37 -23.89 2.02 -18.64
N PHE A 38 -24.88 1.45 -17.96
CA PHE A 38 -25.34 0.09 -18.25
C PHE A 38 -26.35 0.03 -19.41
N GLU A 39 -26.58 1.13 -20.15
CA GLU A 39 -27.41 1.08 -21.36
C GLU A 39 -26.89 0.03 -22.35
N GLY A 40 -27.80 -0.80 -22.85
CA GLY A 40 -27.46 -1.87 -23.79
C GLY A 40 -27.08 -3.20 -23.13
N ILE A 41 -26.72 -3.23 -21.85
CA ILE A 41 -26.51 -4.50 -21.11
C ILE A 41 -27.89 -5.08 -20.79
N PRO A 42 -28.24 -6.29 -21.25
CA PRO A 42 -29.55 -6.87 -21.07
C PRO A 42 -29.88 -6.95 -19.58
N VAL A 43 -31.15 -6.66 -19.29
CA VAL A 43 -31.70 -6.87 -17.95
C VAL A 43 -31.45 -8.33 -17.57
N ASN A 44 -31.02 -8.54 -16.33
CA ASN A 44 -30.78 -9.82 -15.65
C ASN A 44 -31.94 -10.82 -15.81
N GLU A 45 -32.14 -11.42 -16.98
CA GLU A 45 -33.22 -12.39 -17.23
C GLU A 45 -32.96 -13.65 -16.38
N GLY A 46 -33.73 -13.80 -15.32
CA GLY A 46 -33.61 -14.93 -14.38
C GLY A 46 -32.55 -14.75 -13.28
N ILE A 47 -31.92 -13.58 -13.15
CA ILE A 47 -31.02 -13.23 -12.05
C ILE A 47 -31.67 -12.15 -11.18
N ALA A 48 -31.75 -12.34 -9.87
CA ALA A 48 -32.35 -11.35 -8.97
C ALA A 48 -31.40 -10.16 -8.69
N GLY A 49 -31.94 -9.03 -8.23
CA GLY A 49 -31.16 -7.87 -7.79
C GLY A 49 -31.14 -6.68 -8.76
N ASP A 50 -30.40 -5.63 -8.39
CA ASP A 50 -30.42 -4.31 -9.03
C ASP A 50 -29.16 -3.98 -9.87
N PHE A 51 -28.22 -4.93 -9.98
CA PHE A 51 -26.97 -4.75 -10.72
C PHE A 51 -26.98 -5.52 -12.05
N PRO A 52 -26.91 -4.85 -13.22
CA PRO A 52 -26.84 -5.53 -14.51
C PRO A 52 -25.53 -6.32 -14.68
N LEU A 53 -25.62 -7.61 -14.98
CA LEU A 53 -24.45 -8.49 -15.09
C LEU A 53 -24.20 -8.89 -16.55
N ASP A 54 -23.03 -8.52 -17.09
CA ASP A 54 -22.66 -8.89 -18.47
C ASP A 54 -22.40 -10.40 -18.60
N LYS A 55 -22.70 -10.92 -19.79
CA LYS A 55 -22.48 -12.34 -20.13
C LYS A 55 -21.03 -12.78 -19.90
N SER A 56 -20.04 -11.93 -20.15
CA SER A 56 -18.63 -12.28 -19.93
C SER A 56 -18.28 -12.46 -18.46
N VAL A 57 -18.99 -11.80 -17.54
CA VAL A 57 -18.85 -12.05 -16.10
C VAL A 57 -19.47 -13.38 -15.75
N ILE A 58 -20.68 -13.66 -16.25
CA ILE A 58 -21.37 -14.95 -16.02
C ILE A 58 -20.52 -16.13 -16.52
N GLU A 59 -19.93 -16.00 -17.71
CA GLU A 59 -19.08 -17.02 -18.32
C GLU A 59 -17.71 -17.16 -17.66
N SER A 60 -17.32 -16.23 -16.77
CA SER A 60 -16.07 -16.33 -16.04
C SER A 60 -16.14 -17.32 -14.89
N PHE A 61 -17.30 -17.48 -14.25
CA PHE A 61 -17.54 -18.38 -13.11
C PHE A 61 -17.21 -19.85 -13.42
N PRO A 62 -17.04 -20.71 -12.39
CA PRO A 62 -16.76 -22.12 -12.62
C PRO A 62 -17.83 -22.76 -13.51
N PRO A 63 -17.48 -23.76 -14.35
CA PRO A 63 -18.46 -24.42 -15.21
C PRO A 63 -19.70 -24.88 -14.43
N LYS A 64 -20.88 -24.69 -15.03
CA LYS A 64 -22.20 -25.03 -14.45
C LYS A 64 -22.57 -24.24 -13.18
N THR A 65 -21.86 -23.17 -12.86
CA THR A 65 -22.30 -22.20 -11.83
C THR A 65 -23.59 -21.53 -12.26
N LYS A 66 -24.54 -21.46 -11.34
CA LYS A 66 -25.81 -20.74 -11.51
C LYS A 66 -25.74 -19.42 -10.74
N VAL A 67 -25.86 -18.30 -11.46
CA VAL A 67 -25.97 -16.98 -10.82
C VAL A 67 -27.36 -16.81 -10.22
N ILE A 68 -27.44 -16.46 -8.94
CA ILE A 68 -28.68 -16.32 -8.18
C ILE A 68 -29.08 -14.84 -8.10
N SER A 69 -28.15 -13.98 -7.70
CA SER A 69 -28.38 -12.54 -7.62
C SER A 69 -27.15 -11.70 -7.88
N ALA A 70 -27.36 -10.48 -8.37
CA ALA A 70 -26.34 -9.43 -8.48
C ALA A 70 -26.91 -8.12 -7.92
N ASN A 71 -26.31 -7.61 -6.85
CA ASN A 71 -26.77 -6.42 -6.15
C ASN A 71 -25.64 -5.41 -6.01
N ARG A 72 -25.93 -4.11 -6.15
CA ARG A 72 -24.98 -3.05 -5.80
C ARG A 72 -24.53 -3.23 -4.36
N PHE A 73 -23.23 -3.17 -4.14
CA PHE A 73 -22.65 -3.51 -2.83
C PHE A 73 -21.40 -2.70 -2.57
N GLY A 74 -21.33 -2.04 -1.41
CA GLY A 74 -20.20 -1.19 -1.05
C GLY A 74 -20.16 0.15 -1.76
N SER A 75 -19.03 0.83 -1.62
CA SER A 75 -18.76 2.12 -2.25
C SER A 75 -17.31 2.22 -2.70
N SER A 76 -17.12 2.73 -3.91
CA SER A 76 -15.81 3.09 -4.42
C SER A 76 -15.84 4.49 -5.04
N ALA A 77 -14.72 5.22 -4.95
CA ALA A 77 -14.51 6.50 -5.62
C ALA A 77 -14.31 6.34 -7.14
N TRP A 78 -13.80 5.19 -7.57
CA TRP A 78 -13.31 4.99 -8.94
C TRP A 78 -14.06 3.92 -9.72
N THR A 79 -14.67 2.98 -9.02
CA THR A 79 -15.35 1.80 -9.58
C THR A 79 -16.79 1.72 -9.13
N VAL A 80 -17.57 0.93 -9.86
CA VAL A 80 -18.91 0.52 -9.45
C VAL A 80 -18.85 -0.92 -9.01
N THR A 81 -19.36 -1.18 -7.81
CA THR A 81 -19.14 -2.44 -7.09
C THR A 81 -20.44 -3.21 -6.88
N ALA A 82 -20.33 -4.54 -6.89
CA ALA A 82 -21.47 -5.44 -6.71
C ALA A 82 -21.10 -6.67 -5.88
N ARG A 83 -22.12 -7.22 -5.22
CA ARG A 83 -22.12 -8.58 -4.69
C ARG A 83 -22.84 -9.47 -5.69
N VAL A 84 -22.20 -10.57 -6.06
CA VAL A 84 -22.79 -11.59 -6.92
C VAL A 84 -22.87 -12.90 -6.14
N ASP A 85 -24.09 -13.33 -5.85
CA ASP A 85 -24.35 -14.62 -5.20
C ASP A 85 -24.61 -15.69 -6.25
N VAL A 86 -23.92 -16.82 -6.12
CA VAL A 86 -23.99 -17.95 -7.03
C VAL A 86 -24.18 -19.26 -6.29
N GLU A 87 -24.63 -20.28 -7.01
CA GLU A 87 -24.67 -21.67 -6.59
C GLU A 87 -23.73 -22.46 -7.52
N LEU A 88 -22.73 -23.13 -6.95
CA LEU A 88 -21.75 -23.95 -7.68
C LEU A 88 -22.37 -25.26 -8.18
N GLU A 89 -21.64 -26.05 -8.97
CA GLU A 89 -22.14 -27.32 -9.56
C GLU A 89 -22.66 -28.31 -8.49
N ASP A 90 -22.04 -28.33 -7.31
CA ASP A 90 -22.40 -29.19 -6.19
C ASP A 90 -23.52 -28.61 -5.30
N GLY A 91 -24.04 -27.43 -5.63
CA GLY A 91 -25.05 -26.73 -4.85
C GLY A 91 -24.48 -25.84 -3.75
N GLU A 92 -23.15 -25.70 -3.63
CA GLU A 92 -22.54 -24.81 -2.63
C GLU A 92 -22.87 -23.34 -2.95
N PRO A 93 -23.47 -22.58 -2.00
CA PRO A 93 -23.65 -21.14 -2.17
C PRO A 93 -22.32 -20.41 -2.00
N LYS A 94 -22.00 -19.51 -2.92
CA LYS A 94 -20.79 -18.68 -2.86
C LYS A 94 -21.09 -17.23 -3.25
N ALA A 95 -20.40 -16.28 -2.61
CA ALA A 95 -20.52 -14.86 -2.91
C ALA A 95 -19.20 -14.29 -3.45
N TYR A 96 -19.32 -13.45 -4.47
CA TYR A 96 -18.21 -12.78 -5.12
C TYR A 96 -18.37 -11.26 -5.04
N PHE A 97 -17.24 -10.57 -4.92
CA PHE A 97 -17.15 -9.13 -5.05
C PHE A 97 -16.71 -8.77 -6.46
N LEU A 98 -17.52 -7.95 -7.13
CA LEU A 98 -17.31 -7.49 -8.50
C LEU A 98 -16.99 -5.99 -8.47
N LYS A 99 -15.90 -5.59 -9.12
CA LYS A 99 -15.59 -4.20 -9.46
C LYS A 99 -15.73 -4.00 -10.96
N CYS A 100 -16.27 -2.86 -11.38
CA CYS A 100 -16.39 -2.48 -12.77
C CYS A 100 -15.91 -1.04 -13.00
N ALA A 101 -15.19 -0.81 -14.09
CA ALA A 101 -14.69 0.51 -14.49
C ALA A 101 -14.64 0.67 -16.01
N GLU A 102 -14.81 1.91 -16.49
CA GLU A 102 -14.89 2.26 -17.91
C GLU A 102 -13.56 2.74 -18.49
N GLU A 103 -13.45 2.62 -19.82
CA GLU A 103 -12.36 3.11 -20.66
C GLU A 103 -11.00 2.47 -20.37
N ASP A 104 -9.96 2.98 -21.03
CA ASP A 104 -8.58 2.51 -20.88
C ASP A 104 -8.09 2.62 -19.43
N THR A 105 -8.60 3.60 -18.67
CA THR A 105 -8.31 3.72 -17.24
C THR A 105 -8.91 2.54 -16.46
N GLY A 106 -10.17 2.19 -16.73
CA GLY A 106 -10.82 1.03 -16.14
C GLY A 106 -10.12 -0.28 -16.51
N LYS A 107 -9.65 -0.42 -17.75
CA LYS A 107 -8.83 -1.57 -18.16
C LYS A 107 -7.60 -1.71 -17.28
N ALA A 108 -6.80 -0.66 -17.16
CA ALA A 108 -5.56 -0.67 -16.38
C ALA A 108 -5.81 -1.00 -14.91
N MET A 109 -6.90 -0.45 -14.32
CA MET A 109 -7.29 -0.76 -12.95
C MET A 109 -7.64 -2.24 -12.77
N MET A 110 -8.55 -2.78 -13.58
CA MET A 110 -9.06 -4.15 -13.39
C MET A 110 -7.99 -5.20 -13.70
N GLU A 111 -7.20 -5.01 -14.77
CA GLU A 111 -6.07 -5.87 -15.12
C GLU A 111 -4.98 -5.83 -14.04
N GLY A 112 -4.62 -4.61 -13.61
CA GLY A 112 -3.60 -4.37 -12.62
C GLY A 112 -3.96 -4.95 -11.26
N GLU A 113 -5.18 -4.74 -10.78
CA GLU A 113 -5.66 -5.28 -9.50
C GLU A 113 -5.74 -6.82 -9.55
N PHE A 114 -6.28 -7.41 -10.62
CA PHE A 114 -6.32 -8.86 -10.76
C PHE A 114 -4.93 -9.50 -10.66
N HIS A 115 -3.96 -8.97 -11.40
CA HIS A 115 -2.60 -9.49 -11.37
C HIS A 115 -1.91 -9.23 -10.03
N SER A 116 -2.19 -8.11 -9.38
CA SER A 116 -1.69 -7.78 -8.05
C SER A 116 -2.20 -8.77 -7.01
N MET A 117 -3.52 -8.92 -6.93
CA MET A 117 -4.17 -9.84 -6.00
C MET A 117 -3.76 -11.29 -6.27
N THR A 118 -3.54 -11.66 -7.55
CA THR A 118 -3.07 -13.02 -7.89
C THR A 118 -1.67 -13.28 -7.37
N ALA A 119 -0.74 -12.35 -7.55
CA ALA A 119 0.62 -12.49 -7.04
C ALA A 119 0.65 -12.55 -5.51
N LEU A 120 -0.15 -11.70 -4.85
CA LEU A 120 -0.26 -11.62 -3.40
C LEU A 120 -0.89 -12.87 -2.80
N TYR A 121 -2.02 -13.32 -3.34
CA TYR A 121 -2.70 -14.54 -2.91
C TYR A 121 -1.81 -15.77 -3.06
N ASN A 122 -1.11 -15.91 -4.19
CA ASN A 122 -0.18 -17.02 -4.40
C ASN A 122 1.00 -16.99 -3.41
N ALA A 123 1.47 -15.81 -3.02
CA ALA A 123 2.54 -15.68 -2.05
C ALA A 123 2.04 -16.00 -0.62
N LEU A 124 0.90 -15.46 -0.21
CA LEU A 124 0.37 -15.64 1.15
C LEU A 124 -1.15 -15.89 1.11
N PRO A 125 -1.58 -17.13 0.81
CA PRO A 125 -2.99 -17.50 0.87
C PRO A 125 -3.57 -17.26 2.26
N GLY A 126 -4.84 -16.85 2.33
CA GLY A 126 -5.54 -16.57 3.58
C GLY A 126 -5.37 -15.15 4.12
N PHE A 127 -4.42 -14.36 3.60
CA PHE A 127 -4.28 -12.94 3.95
C PHE A 127 -4.88 -11.99 2.89
N PHE A 128 -5.24 -12.52 1.71
CA PHE A 128 -5.83 -11.79 0.60
C PHE A 128 -7.10 -12.50 0.12
N PRO A 129 -8.16 -11.78 -0.30
CA PRO A 129 -9.26 -12.38 -1.03
C PRO A 129 -8.75 -13.09 -2.29
N GLU A 130 -9.26 -14.28 -2.56
CA GLU A 130 -8.89 -15.04 -3.75
C GLU A 130 -9.38 -14.31 -5.01
N PRO A 131 -8.48 -13.87 -5.91
CA PRO A 131 -8.88 -13.31 -7.18
C PRO A 131 -9.38 -14.42 -8.09
N TYR A 132 -10.42 -14.13 -8.85
CA TYR A 132 -11.11 -15.13 -9.64
C TYR A 132 -11.02 -14.85 -11.14
N ALA A 133 -11.42 -13.64 -11.56
CA ALA A 133 -11.39 -13.27 -12.96
C ALA A 133 -11.22 -11.76 -13.15
N TRP A 134 -10.79 -11.38 -14.35
CA TRP A 134 -10.95 -10.03 -14.87
C TRP A 134 -11.23 -10.12 -16.36
N GLY A 135 -11.77 -9.05 -16.93
CA GLY A 135 -11.99 -9.02 -18.37
C GLY A 135 -12.72 -7.78 -18.85
N LYS A 136 -13.08 -7.81 -20.13
CA LYS A 136 -13.91 -6.80 -20.79
C LYS A 136 -15.35 -7.31 -20.85
N PHE A 137 -16.32 -6.42 -20.65
CA PHE A 137 -17.72 -6.74 -20.96
C PHE A 137 -17.86 -7.10 -22.43
N SER A 138 -18.60 -8.18 -22.70
CA SER A 138 -18.89 -8.63 -24.05
C SER A 138 -19.78 -7.64 -24.81
N GLN A 139 -20.62 -6.92 -24.07
CA GLN A 139 -21.46 -5.87 -24.60
C GLN A 139 -20.85 -4.51 -24.27
N THR A 140 -20.53 -3.77 -25.33
CA THR A 140 -20.08 -2.39 -25.25
C THR A 140 -21.12 -1.52 -25.95
N THR A 141 -21.38 -0.34 -25.41
CA THR A 141 -22.03 0.71 -26.20
C THR A 141 -21.04 1.18 -27.27
N ASP A 142 -21.52 1.86 -28.31
CA ASP A 142 -20.65 2.48 -29.31
C ASP A 142 -19.74 3.57 -28.70
N GLU A 143 -20.00 3.98 -27.46
CA GLU A 143 -19.37 5.13 -26.79
C GLU A 143 -18.43 4.74 -25.64
N SER A 144 -18.54 3.55 -25.04
CA SER A 144 -17.66 3.16 -23.93
C SER A 144 -17.39 1.66 -23.80
N SER A 145 -16.20 1.33 -23.29
CA SER A 145 -15.79 -0.04 -22.94
C SER A 145 -15.75 -0.23 -21.43
N THR A 146 -16.50 -1.20 -20.90
CA THR A 146 -16.45 -1.56 -19.46
C THR A 146 -15.56 -2.78 -19.23
N TYR A 147 -14.79 -2.74 -18.16
CA TYR A 147 -13.94 -3.82 -17.68
C TYR A 147 -14.33 -4.21 -16.26
N PHE A 148 -14.01 -5.44 -15.87
CA PHE A 148 -14.32 -5.96 -14.54
C PHE A 148 -13.17 -6.71 -13.89
N PHE A 149 -13.20 -6.74 -12.56
CA PHE A 149 -12.42 -7.60 -11.69
C PHE A 149 -13.36 -8.31 -10.71
N LEU A 150 -13.11 -9.59 -10.46
CA LEU A 150 -13.92 -10.46 -9.63
C LEU A 150 -13.03 -11.22 -8.64
N CYS A 151 -13.41 -11.23 -7.36
CA CYS A 151 -12.75 -11.98 -6.30
C CYS A 151 -13.76 -12.55 -5.30
N ASN A 152 -13.31 -13.43 -4.40
CA ASN A 152 -14.14 -13.91 -3.29
C ASN A 152 -14.59 -12.72 -2.42
N LEU A 153 -15.88 -12.68 -2.08
CA LEU A 153 -16.39 -11.68 -1.15
C LEU A 153 -16.00 -12.07 0.29
N ILE A 154 -15.34 -11.16 0.99
CA ILE A 154 -15.09 -11.26 2.43
C ILE A 154 -15.92 -10.17 3.11
N GLU A 155 -16.86 -10.57 3.96
CA GLU A 155 -17.61 -9.63 4.80
C GLU A 155 -16.75 -9.22 6.00
N MET A 156 -16.41 -7.95 6.08
CA MET A 156 -15.47 -7.44 7.08
C MET A 156 -16.21 -6.72 8.22
N SER A 157 -15.62 -6.77 9.40
CA SER A 157 -16.01 -5.99 10.57
C SER A 157 -15.31 -4.63 10.57
N ASN A 158 -15.79 -3.73 11.42
CA ASN A 158 -15.16 -2.44 11.69
C ASN A 158 -14.03 -2.52 12.73
N ASP A 159 -13.56 -3.73 13.03
CA ASP A 159 -12.52 -3.92 14.04
C ASP A 159 -11.17 -3.40 13.56
N ILE A 160 -10.40 -2.91 14.53
CA ILE A 160 -9.02 -2.50 14.30
C ILE A 160 -8.17 -3.77 14.15
N PRO A 161 -7.41 -3.94 13.05
CA PRO A 161 -6.57 -5.12 12.87
C PRO A 161 -5.54 -5.22 14.00
N ASP A 162 -5.37 -6.42 14.57
CA ASP A 162 -4.35 -6.64 15.59
C ASP A 162 -2.95 -6.33 15.02
N PRO A 163 -2.15 -5.46 15.67
CA PRO A 163 -0.83 -5.09 15.16
C PRO A 163 0.11 -6.28 15.00
N THR A 164 0.07 -7.25 15.92
CA THR A 164 0.97 -8.40 15.90
C THR A 164 0.66 -9.28 14.70
N GLU A 165 -0.61 -9.62 14.50
CA GLU A 165 -1.05 -10.48 13.41
C GLU A 165 -0.86 -9.81 12.04
N LEU A 166 -1.30 -8.56 11.89
CA LEU A 166 -1.15 -7.81 10.64
C LEU A 166 0.32 -7.70 10.24
N CYS A 167 1.18 -7.22 11.14
CA CYS A 167 2.57 -6.98 10.84
C CYS A 167 3.37 -8.27 10.63
N ARG A 168 3.01 -9.36 11.32
CA ARG A 168 3.58 -10.69 11.07
C ARG A 168 3.25 -11.18 9.66
N SER A 169 1.99 -11.04 9.21
CA SER A 169 1.57 -11.44 7.86
C SER A 169 2.29 -10.64 6.77
N ILE A 170 2.40 -9.33 6.92
CA ILE A 170 3.10 -8.46 5.95
C ILE A 170 4.60 -8.80 5.90
N ALA A 171 5.26 -8.93 7.06
CA ALA A 171 6.66 -9.29 7.12
C ALA A 171 6.91 -10.68 6.49
N GLU A 172 6.00 -11.62 6.72
CA GLU A 172 6.07 -12.96 6.14
C GLU A 172 5.91 -12.94 4.61
N LEU A 173 4.97 -12.16 4.08
CA LEU A 173 4.82 -11.92 2.63
C LEU A 173 6.14 -11.40 2.03
N HIS A 174 6.71 -10.35 2.64
CA HIS A 174 7.94 -9.74 2.15
C HIS A 174 9.13 -10.70 2.22
N LYS A 175 9.21 -11.55 3.26
CA LYS A 175 10.26 -12.56 3.39
C LYS A 175 10.14 -13.71 2.39
N ARG A 176 8.93 -14.20 2.12
CA ARG A 176 8.74 -15.37 1.25
C ARG A 176 8.63 -15.05 -0.23
N SER A 177 8.18 -13.85 -0.60
CA SER A 177 7.95 -13.50 -2.00
C SER A 177 9.24 -13.55 -2.80
N ILE A 178 9.17 -13.97 -4.06
CA ILE A 178 10.33 -14.09 -4.95
C ILE A 178 9.99 -13.37 -6.24
N SER A 179 10.77 -12.33 -6.58
CA SER A 179 10.63 -11.67 -7.87
C SER A 179 10.91 -12.66 -9.00
N PRO A 180 10.00 -12.82 -9.98
CA PRO A 180 10.16 -13.79 -11.07
C PRO A 180 11.36 -13.48 -11.97
N THR A 181 11.85 -12.23 -11.94
CA THR A 181 13.01 -11.76 -12.71
C THR A 181 14.24 -11.54 -11.82
N GLY A 182 14.09 -11.62 -10.49
CA GLY A 182 15.10 -11.15 -9.53
C GLY A 182 15.29 -9.63 -9.50
N MET A 183 14.45 -8.86 -10.20
CA MET A 183 14.52 -7.40 -10.31
C MET A 183 13.35 -6.71 -9.60
N PHE A 184 13.42 -5.39 -9.44
CA PHE A 184 12.30 -4.55 -9.00
C PHE A 184 11.39 -4.24 -10.18
N GLY A 185 10.08 -4.22 -9.96
CA GLY A 185 9.09 -4.09 -11.03
C GLY A 185 7.90 -5.02 -10.88
N PHE A 186 7.08 -5.08 -11.93
CA PHE A 186 5.97 -6.00 -12.07
C PHE A 186 5.77 -6.36 -13.54
N HIS A 187 5.10 -7.47 -13.85
CA HIS A 187 4.92 -7.90 -15.25
C HIS A 187 3.85 -7.11 -16.00
N THR A 188 3.02 -6.36 -15.29
CA THR A 188 2.00 -5.47 -15.85
C THR A 188 1.98 -4.14 -15.12
N THR A 189 1.32 -3.15 -15.72
CA THR A 189 1.03 -1.86 -15.09
C THR A 189 -0.03 -2.09 -14.01
N THR A 190 0.23 -1.59 -12.81
CA THR A 190 -0.76 -1.55 -11.71
C THR A 190 -1.21 -0.11 -11.48
N CYS A 191 -2.25 0.11 -10.68
CA CYS A 191 -2.77 1.44 -10.39
C CYS A 191 -2.62 1.76 -8.90
N GLN A 192 -2.59 3.06 -8.56
CA GLN A 192 -2.86 3.54 -7.20
C GLN A 192 -4.03 4.53 -7.31
N GLY A 193 -5.16 4.20 -6.68
CA GLY A 193 -6.45 4.81 -7.05
C GLY A 193 -6.77 4.53 -8.53
N ASN A 194 -7.24 5.54 -9.26
CA ASN A 194 -7.59 5.39 -10.68
C ASN A 194 -6.42 5.59 -11.66
N LEU A 195 -5.22 5.93 -11.21
CA LEU A 195 -4.11 6.28 -12.12
C LEU A 195 -3.02 5.20 -12.14
N PRO A 196 -2.39 4.96 -13.31
CA PRO A 196 -1.38 3.92 -13.46
C PRO A 196 -0.07 4.29 -12.76
N GLN A 197 0.53 3.30 -12.12
CA GLN A 197 1.90 3.29 -11.63
C GLN A 197 2.83 2.73 -12.71
N ALA A 198 4.02 3.29 -12.87
CA ALA A 198 5.01 2.82 -13.85
C ALA A 198 5.74 1.55 -13.38
N THR A 199 4.99 0.50 -13.03
CA THR A 199 5.51 -0.72 -12.39
C THR A 199 6.11 -1.73 -13.35
N ASN A 200 5.74 -1.67 -14.63
CA ASN A 200 6.23 -2.56 -15.68
C ASN A 200 7.65 -2.21 -16.21
N LEU A 201 8.42 -1.45 -15.44
CA LEU A 201 9.75 -0.95 -15.81
C LEU A 201 10.87 -1.69 -15.05
N TRP A 202 10.98 -3.01 -15.25
CA TRP A 202 11.94 -3.86 -14.55
C TRP A 202 13.35 -3.25 -14.48
N ASP A 203 13.95 -3.27 -13.29
CA ASP A 203 15.29 -2.75 -13.06
C ASP A 203 15.98 -3.52 -11.92
N PRO A 204 17.25 -3.92 -12.07
CA PRO A 204 17.98 -4.61 -11.01
C PRO A 204 18.37 -3.70 -9.83
N SER A 205 18.38 -2.37 -9.99
CA SER A 205 18.71 -1.42 -8.91
C SER A 205 17.47 -0.73 -8.37
N TRP A 206 17.32 -0.74 -7.05
CA TRP A 206 16.22 -0.06 -6.37
C TRP A 206 16.27 1.45 -6.57
N GLU A 207 17.45 2.07 -6.47
CA GLU A 207 17.60 3.52 -6.68
C GLU A 207 17.16 3.91 -8.09
N SER A 208 17.63 3.18 -9.11
CA SER A 208 17.29 3.43 -10.51
C SER A 208 15.80 3.23 -10.76
N TYR A 209 15.22 2.14 -10.24
CA TYR A 209 13.79 1.88 -10.34
C TYR A 209 12.95 2.99 -9.69
N PHE A 210 13.27 3.36 -8.45
CA PHE A 210 12.56 4.40 -7.71
C PHE A 210 12.63 5.76 -8.41
N ARG A 211 13.78 6.09 -9.02
CA ARG A 211 13.95 7.31 -9.85
C ARG A 211 12.99 7.34 -11.04
N LYS A 212 12.79 6.21 -11.72
CA LYS A 212 11.80 6.10 -12.81
C LYS A 212 10.38 6.28 -12.27
N MET A 213 10.05 5.62 -11.16
CA MET A 213 8.73 5.78 -10.53
C MET A 213 8.47 7.24 -10.15
N LEU A 214 9.41 7.90 -9.48
CA LEU A 214 9.29 9.30 -9.07
C LEU A 214 9.13 10.25 -10.26
N THR A 215 9.84 9.99 -11.37
CA THR A 215 9.68 10.77 -12.61
C THR A 215 8.27 10.63 -13.16
N ASN A 216 7.78 9.40 -13.30
CA ASN A 216 6.42 9.15 -13.79
C ASN A 216 5.35 9.75 -12.86
N ALA A 217 5.52 9.67 -11.54
CA ALA A 217 4.60 10.30 -10.59
C ALA A 217 4.56 11.82 -10.73
N MET A 218 5.71 12.48 -10.98
CA MET A 218 5.75 13.92 -11.24
C MET A 218 5.08 14.26 -12.58
N ASP A 219 5.33 13.48 -13.63
CA ASP A 219 4.70 13.69 -14.96
C ASP A 219 3.17 13.55 -14.87
N LEU A 220 2.68 12.51 -14.20
CA LEU A 220 1.26 12.34 -13.90
C LEU A 220 0.72 13.51 -13.09
N ASN A 221 1.45 13.93 -12.06
CA ASN A 221 1.01 15.02 -11.21
C ASN A 221 0.87 16.33 -12.01
N THR A 222 1.84 16.66 -12.86
CA THR A 222 1.81 17.82 -13.78
C THR A 222 0.66 17.72 -14.77
N ARG A 223 0.39 16.53 -15.32
CA ARG A 223 -0.72 16.29 -16.25
C ARG A 223 -2.08 16.52 -15.59
N GLU A 224 -2.30 15.97 -14.40
CA GLU A 224 -3.61 15.96 -13.74
C GLU A 224 -3.94 17.29 -13.03
N ASN A 225 -2.96 17.91 -12.38
CA ASN A 225 -3.22 19.15 -11.61
C ASN A 225 -2.43 20.38 -12.08
N GLY A 226 -1.87 20.32 -13.29
CA GLY A 226 -1.11 21.41 -13.91
C GLY A 226 0.30 21.59 -13.34
N PRO A 227 1.14 22.41 -14.00
CA PRO A 227 2.54 22.59 -13.63
C PRO A 227 2.70 23.27 -12.27
N TRP A 228 3.74 22.88 -11.54
CA TRP A 228 4.20 23.57 -10.35
C TRP A 228 5.73 23.56 -10.33
N LYS A 229 6.31 24.64 -10.85
CA LYS A 229 7.74 24.78 -11.05
C LYS A 229 8.58 24.46 -9.81
N ASP A 230 8.20 24.95 -8.63
CA ASP A 230 8.98 24.66 -7.41
C ASP A 230 8.96 23.17 -7.06
N LEU A 231 7.80 22.50 -7.22
CA LEU A 231 7.68 21.06 -7.00
C LEU A 231 8.49 20.25 -8.02
N GLU A 232 8.48 20.65 -9.29
CA GLU A 232 9.30 20.07 -10.35
C GLU A 232 10.80 20.21 -10.03
N GLU A 233 11.25 21.42 -9.66
CA GLU A 233 12.64 21.70 -9.32
C GLU A 233 13.12 20.91 -8.08
N VAL A 234 12.31 20.82 -7.02
CA VAL A 234 12.69 20.02 -5.84
C VAL A 234 12.67 18.52 -6.15
N THR A 235 11.77 18.06 -7.02
CA THR A 235 11.75 16.65 -7.45
C THR A 235 13.02 16.30 -8.22
N GLU A 236 13.48 17.16 -9.13
CA GLU A 236 14.76 16.98 -9.81
C GLU A 236 15.95 17.00 -8.85
N LYS A 237 15.93 17.88 -7.84
CA LYS A 237 16.95 17.90 -6.79
C LYS A 237 16.94 16.64 -5.94
N VAL A 238 15.77 16.13 -5.54
CA VAL A 238 15.67 14.85 -4.83
C VAL A 238 16.28 13.73 -5.67
N LYS A 239 15.93 13.67 -6.96
CA LYS A 239 16.52 12.70 -7.88
C LYS A 239 18.04 12.80 -7.91
N THR A 240 18.59 13.98 -8.13
CA THR A 240 20.04 14.15 -8.39
C THR A 240 20.91 14.16 -7.14
N LEU A 241 20.38 14.62 -5.99
CA LEU A 241 21.13 14.78 -4.74
C LEU A 241 20.76 13.73 -3.68
N VAL A 242 19.47 13.50 -3.46
CA VAL A 242 19.00 12.69 -2.32
C VAL A 242 19.06 11.20 -2.64
N LEU A 243 18.55 10.77 -3.80
CA LEU A 243 18.50 9.34 -4.13
C LEU A 243 19.88 8.66 -4.07
N PRO A 244 20.98 9.22 -4.63
CA PRO A 244 22.28 8.58 -4.55
C PRO A 244 22.83 8.46 -3.12
N LYS A 245 22.45 9.37 -2.21
CA LYS A 245 22.91 9.41 -0.81
C LYS A 245 22.03 8.60 0.14
N LEU A 246 20.77 8.36 -0.23
CA LEU A 246 19.76 7.73 0.61
C LEU A 246 19.36 6.33 0.15
N LEU A 247 19.28 6.10 -1.16
CA LEU A 247 18.95 4.79 -1.73
C LEU A 247 20.20 4.07 -2.25
N GLY A 248 21.15 4.80 -2.82
CA GLY A 248 22.44 4.24 -3.26
C GLY A 248 23.17 3.41 -2.19
N PRO A 249 23.22 3.84 -0.90
CA PRO A 249 23.85 3.05 0.15
C PRO A 249 23.25 1.66 0.34
N LEU A 250 21.95 1.46 0.04
CA LEU A 250 21.30 0.17 0.25
C LEU A 250 21.89 -0.95 -0.63
N GLU A 251 22.53 -0.57 -1.74
CA GLU A 251 23.09 -1.48 -2.75
C GLU A 251 24.62 -1.30 -2.89
N SER A 252 25.25 -0.59 -1.95
CA SER A 252 26.69 -0.31 -1.93
C SER A 252 27.40 -1.02 -0.77
N HIS A 253 28.73 -1.08 -0.82
CA HIS A 253 29.57 -1.68 0.22
C HIS A 253 29.21 -3.15 0.51
N GLY A 254 28.92 -3.91 -0.55
CA GLY A 254 28.55 -5.33 -0.48
C GLY A 254 27.11 -5.59 -0.02
N ARG A 255 26.29 -4.54 0.18
CA ARG A 255 24.87 -4.67 0.50
C ARG A 255 24.04 -4.90 -0.76
N SER A 256 22.88 -5.50 -0.56
CA SER A 256 21.86 -5.66 -1.59
C SER A 256 20.48 -5.62 -0.95
N ILE A 257 19.50 -5.14 -1.70
CA ILE A 257 18.09 -5.24 -1.33
C ILE A 257 17.45 -6.40 -2.08
N LYS A 258 16.63 -7.16 -1.36
CA LYS A 258 15.70 -8.11 -1.96
C LYS A 258 14.49 -7.39 -2.56
N PRO A 259 14.18 -7.56 -3.86
CA PRO A 259 12.89 -7.19 -4.42
C PRO A 259 11.78 -8.03 -3.76
N SER A 260 11.01 -7.39 -2.89
CA SER A 260 9.95 -8.01 -2.10
C SER A 260 8.60 -7.60 -2.68
N LEU A 261 7.67 -8.55 -2.84
CA LEU A 261 6.33 -8.23 -3.30
C LEU A 261 5.62 -7.42 -2.22
N ILE A 262 5.28 -6.17 -2.51
CA ILE A 262 4.47 -5.31 -1.64
C ILE A 262 3.04 -5.23 -2.17
N HIS A 263 2.08 -4.98 -1.28
CA HIS A 263 0.70 -4.64 -1.60
C HIS A 263 0.61 -3.34 -2.42
N GLY A 264 1.44 -2.35 -2.07
CA GLY A 264 1.59 -1.11 -2.85
C GLY A 264 0.53 -0.04 -2.58
N ASP A 265 -0.58 -0.40 -1.92
CA ASP A 265 -1.60 0.52 -1.42
C ASP A 265 -2.13 0.11 -0.04
N LEU A 266 -1.27 -0.29 0.90
CA LEU A 266 -1.69 -0.78 2.22
C LEU A 266 -1.85 0.34 3.26
N TRP A 267 -3.05 0.91 3.29
CA TRP A 267 -3.44 1.96 4.24
C TRP A 267 -4.68 1.53 5.04
N ASP A 268 -5.13 2.36 5.99
CA ASP A 268 -6.25 2.04 6.90
C ASP A 268 -7.50 1.48 6.20
N GLY A 269 -7.82 1.95 4.99
CA GLY A 269 -9.00 1.55 4.21
C GLY A 269 -8.87 0.18 3.53
N ASN A 270 -7.65 -0.32 3.31
CA ASN A 270 -7.36 -1.52 2.53
C ASN A 270 -6.98 -2.73 3.40
N VAL A 271 -7.36 -2.67 4.69
CA VAL A 271 -7.19 -3.77 5.64
C VAL A 271 -8.41 -3.87 6.56
N GLY A 272 -8.91 -5.09 6.75
CA GLY A 272 -10.06 -5.36 7.61
C GLY A 272 -10.02 -6.77 8.19
N THR A 273 -10.88 -7.02 9.17
CA THR A 273 -10.99 -8.31 9.85
C THR A 273 -12.29 -8.99 9.44
N SER A 274 -12.23 -10.21 8.92
CA SER A 274 -13.39 -11.02 8.55
C SER A 274 -14.37 -11.14 9.72
N TYR A 275 -15.64 -10.80 9.47
CA TYR A 275 -16.70 -10.95 10.47
C TYR A 275 -16.95 -12.43 10.82
N GLU A 276 -16.78 -13.32 9.83
CA GLU A 276 -17.04 -14.75 9.99
C GLU A 276 -15.91 -15.49 10.71
N THR A 277 -14.65 -15.25 10.27
CA THR A 277 -13.50 -16.05 10.73
C THR A 277 -12.64 -15.33 11.77
N GLY A 278 -12.75 -14.00 11.87
CA GLY A 278 -11.86 -13.17 12.68
C GLY A 278 -10.46 -12.99 12.08
N GLU A 279 -10.22 -13.50 10.86
CA GLU A 279 -8.92 -13.37 10.19
C GLU A 279 -8.75 -12.00 9.53
N ILE A 280 -7.51 -11.49 9.48
CA ILE A 280 -7.18 -10.21 8.85
C ILE A 280 -6.97 -10.41 7.35
N TYR A 281 -7.57 -9.53 6.55
CA TYR A 281 -7.42 -9.48 5.10
C TYR A 281 -6.93 -8.11 4.64
N ALA A 282 -6.04 -8.11 3.65
CA ALA A 282 -5.69 -6.95 2.84
C ALA A 282 -6.30 -7.09 1.43
N PHE A 283 -6.68 -5.98 0.82
CA PHE A 283 -7.38 -5.95 -0.47
C PHE A 283 -7.14 -4.63 -1.20
N ASP A 284 -7.54 -4.55 -2.47
CA ASP A 284 -7.35 -3.37 -3.31
C ASP A 284 -5.87 -3.04 -3.58
N ALA A 285 -5.16 -4.04 -4.11
CA ALA A 285 -3.71 -3.95 -4.28
C ALA A 285 -3.28 -3.33 -5.61
N GLY A 286 -2.28 -2.46 -5.54
CA GLY A 286 -1.45 -2.03 -6.67
C GLY A 286 -0.04 -2.59 -6.54
N ALA A 287 0.10 -3.91 -6.62
CA ALA A 287 1.30 -4.63 -6.18
C ALA A 287 2.49 -4.52 -7.15
N TYR A 288 3.70 -4.60 -6.60
CA TYR A 288 4.95 -4.73 -7.38
C TYR A 288 6.09 -5.20 -6.47
N TYR A 289 7.21 -5.61 -7.07
CA TYR A 289 8.41 -5.96 -6.32
C TYR A 289 9.22 -4.69 -6.02
N ALA A 290 9.40 -4.40 -4.73
CA ALA A 290 9.98 -3.17 -4.21
C ALA A 290 10.94 -3.43 -3.04
N HIS A 291 11.59 -2.38 -2.54
CA HIS A 291 12.19 -2.41 -1.21
C HIS A 291 11.09 -2.53 -0.14
N HIS A 292 11.16 -3.53 0.75
CA HIS A 292 10.10 -3.85 1.72
C HIS A 292 9.73 -2.70 2.69
N GLU A 293 10.64 -1.76 2.94
CA GLU A 293 10.36 -0.58 3.76
C GLU A 293 9.38 0.39 3.09
N MET A 294 9.19 0.29 1.78
CA MET A 294 8.25 1.12 1.02
C MET A 294 6.79 0.86 1.43
N GLU A 295 6.42 -0.38 1.76
CA GLU A 295 5.06 -0.71 2.21
C GLU A 295 4.67 0.12 3.45
N VAL A 296 5.47 0.02 4.51
CA VAL A 296 5.16 0.66 5.80
C VAL A 296 5.38 2.17 5.81
N ALA A 297 6.10 2.69 4.80
CA ALA A 297 6.20 4.13 4.59
C ALA A 297 4.82 4.74 4.26
N MET A 298 3.89 3.98 3.69
CA MET A 298 2.53 4.43 3.44
C MET A 298 1.84 4.89 4.74
N TRP A 299 2.08 4.17 5.85
CA TRP A 299 1.45 4.42 7.15
C TRP A 299 1.82 5.76 7.77
N ARG A 300 2.90 6.40 7.31
CA ARG A 300 3.29 7.76 7.74
C ARG A 300 2.27 8.83 7.32
N GLY A 301 1.55 8.60 6.22
CA GLY A 301 0.64 9.57 5.62
C GLY A 301 -0.48 10.00 6.56
N GLU A 302 -0.88 11.27 6.51
CA GLU A 302 -1.89 11.83 7.42
C GLU A 302 -3.30 11.23 7.25
N VAL A 303 -3.53 10.53 6.13
CA VAL A 303 -4.76 9.78 5.89
C VAL A 303 -4.87 8.53 6.78
N ASN A 304 -3.75 8.01 7.29
CA ASN A 304 -3.71 6.88 8.21
C ASN A 304 -3.85 7.35 9.66
N LYS A 305 -4.82 6.77 10.35
CA LYS A 305 -5.12 7.01 11.76
C LYS A 305 -4.79 5.80 12.62
N VAL A 306 -5.00 4.60 12.08
CA VAL A 306 -4.77 3.33 12.77
C VAL A 306 -3.34 2.88 12.52
N LEU A 307 -2.98 2.60 11.26
CA LEU A 307 -1.68 2.02 10.91
C LEU A 307 -0.50 2.98 11.18
N ARG A 308 -0.78 4.27 11.34
CA ARG A 308 0.21 5.29 11.73
C ARG A 308 0.69 5.15 13.18
N ASP A 309 -0.05 4.44 14.04
CA ASP A 309 0.41 4.20 15.40
C ASP A 309 1.75 3.45 15.38
N LYS A 310 2.68 3.88 16.23
CA LYS A 310 4.04 3.33 16.29
C LYS A 310 4.06 1.84 16.62
N VAL A 311 3.00 1.30 17.23
CA VAL A 311 2.89 -0.14 17.49
C VAL A 311 2.99 -0.94 16.20
N TYR A 312 2.29 -0.56 15.12
CA TYR A 312 2.34 -1.28 13.84
C TYR A 312 3.73 -1.24 13.23
N LEU A 313 4.35 -0.06 13.18
CA LEU A 313 5.70 0.07 12.65
C LEU A 313 6.70 -0.76 13.47
N LYS A 314 6.60 -0.72 14.80
CA LYS A 314 7.48 -1.49 15.69
C LYS A 314 7.30 -2.99 15.52
N GLU A 315 6.06 -3.48 15.44
CA GLU A 315 5.78 -4.89 15.22
C GLU A 315 6.24 -5.37 13.84
N TYR A 316 6.10 -4.56 12.79
CA TYR A 316 6.62 -4.93 11.48
C TYR A 316 8.15 -5.03 11.49
N LEU A 317 8.83 -4.03 12.05
CA LEU A 317 10.29 -4.01 12.12
C LEU A 317 10.87 -5.07 13.06
N SER A 318 10.15 -5.49 14.13
CA SER A 318 10.58 -6.61 14.97
C SER A 318 10.57 -7.93 14.20
N ASN A 319 9.68 -8.07 13.22
CA ASN A 319 9.57 -9.27 12.40
C ASN A 319 10.59 -9.29 11.26
N ILE A 320 10.86 -8.19 10.56
CA ILE A 320 11.70 -8.19 9.35
C ILE A 320 13.06 -7.49 9.48
N GLY A 321 13.23 -6.62 10.47
CA GLY A 321 14.41 -5.78 10.63
C GLY A 321 14.36 -4.50 9.80
N VAL A 322 15.42 -3.69 9.93
CA VAL A 322 15.64 -2.44 9.21
C VAL A 322 16.80 -2.65 8.23
N SER A 323 16.69 -2.15 7.01
CA SER A 323 17.78 -2.22 6.03
C SER A 323 18.93 -1.28 6.42
N GLU A 324 20.16 -1.73 6.23
CA GLU A 324 21.35 -0.90 6.45
C GLU A 324 21.53 0.14 5.32
N PRO A 325 21.89 1.42 5.60
CA PRO A 325 22.18 1.99 6.92
C PRO A 325 20.93 2.20 7.79
N VAL A 326 20.93 1.69 9.02
CA VAL A 326 19.77 1.80 9.92
C VAL A 326 19.41 3.24 10.31
N ASP A 327 20.39 4.13 10.38
CA ASP A 327 20.22 5.55 10.73
C ASP A 327 19.51 6.35 9.63
N GLN A 328 19.47 5.82 8.40
CA GLN A 328 18.78 6.42 7.26
C GLN A 328 17.31 5.94 7.11
N PHE A 329 16.85 5.02 7.96
CA PHE A 329 15.50 4.44 7.87
C PHE A 329 14.37 5.47 7.84
N ASP A 330 14.37 6.45 8.75
CA ASP A 330 13.29 7.46 8.81
C ASP A 330 13.23 8.31 7.54
N ASP A 331 14.39 8.63 6.96
CA ASP A 331 14.47 9.43 5.74
C ASP A 331 14.03 8.61 4.52
N ARG A 332 14.36 7.31 4.44
CA ARG A 332 13.84 6.42 3.41
C ARG A 332 12.32 6.32 3.48
N ASN A 333 11.77 6.12 4.67
CA ASN A 333 10.32 6.09 4.89
C ASN A 333 9.67 7.43 4.50
N ARG A 334 10.30 8.56 4.81
CA ARG A 334 9.82 9.88 4.40
C ARG A 334 9.83 10.05 2.88
N LEU A 335 10.91 9.64 2.21
CA LEU A 335 11.03 9.68 0.76
C LEU A 335 9.96 8.83 0.07
N TYR A 336 9.80 7.58 0.50
CA TYR A 336 8.79 6.65 -0.04
C TYR A 336 7.37 7.18 0.16
N ASN A 337 7.05 7.67 1.37
CA ASN A 337 5.76 8.30 1.65
C ASN A 337 5.53 9.54 0.77
N SER A 338 6.56 10.35 0.52
CA SER A 338 6.45 11.55 -0.33
C SER A 338 6.14 11.19 -1.77
N TYR A 339 6.73 10.12 -2.30
CA TYR A 339 6.37 9.57 -3.61
C TYR A 339 4.91 9.11 -3.66
N MET A 340 4.47 8.31 -2.70
CA MET A 340 3.08 7.83 -2.63
C MET A 340 2.09 8.99 -2.50
N THR A 341 2.43 10.00 -1.70
CA THR A 341 1.64 11.22 -1.52
C THR A 341 1.58 12.05 -2.81
N LEU A 342 2.67 12.11 -3.58
CA LEU A 342 2.70 12.78 -4.89
C LEU A 342 1.81 12.07 -5.91
N HIS A 343 1.75 10.73 -5.86
CA HIS A 343 0.84 9.96 -6.69
C HIS A 343 -0.62 10.15 -6.26
N ALA A 344 -0.93 10.02 -4.97
CA ALA A 344 -2.27 10.28 -4.42
C ALA A 344 -2.76 11.69 -4.79
N SER A 345 -1.84 12.66 -4.80
CA SER A 345 -2.14 14.00 -5.29
C SER A 345 -2.64 14.04 -6.74
N ALA A 346 -2.12 13.20 -7.64
CA ALA A 346 -2.60 13.15 -9.02
C ALA A 346 -4.02 12.59 -9.09
N CYS A 347 -4.35 11.61 -8.24
CA CYS A 347 -5.67 11.02 -8.17
C CYS A 347 -6.71 11.99 -7.56
N HIS A 348 -6.30 12.86 -6.63
CA HIS A 348 -7.23 13.67 -5.82
C HIS A 348 -7.21 15.18 -6.10
N GLY A 349 -6.78 15.62 -7.28
CA GLY A 349 -6.89 17.04 -7.67
C GLY A 349 -5.89 17.96 -6.95
N GLY A 350 -4.78 17.42 -6.45
CA GLY A 350 -3.71 18.20 -5.86
C GLY A 350 -3.87 18.50 -4.36
N GLY A 351 -3.87 19.78 -4.01
CA GLY A 351 -4.11 20.27 -2.65
C GLY A 351 -3.04 19.85 -1.63
N PHE A 352 -3.50 19.42 -0.45
CA PHE A 352 -2.65 19.05 0.68
C PHE A 352 -1.57 18.01 0.30
N PHE A 353 -1.91 17.05 -0.57
CA PHE A 353 -0.98 16.00 -0.98
C PHE A 353 0.25 16.57 -1.75
N ARG A 354 0.05 17.54 -2.66
CA ARG A 354 1.18 18.19 -3.36
C ARG A 354 2.08 18.93 -2.37
N VAL A 355 1.46 19.70 -1.49
CA VAL A 355 2.17 20.53 -0.50
C VAL A 355 2.96 19.66 0.48
N SER A 356 2.38 18.55 0.93
CA SER A 356 3.06 17.58 1.79
C SER A 356 4.29 16.99 1.10
N SER A 357 4.16 16.56 -0.16
CA SER A 357 5.28 16.03 -0.94
C SER A 357 6.39 17.07 -1.12
N TYR A 358 6.03 18.29 -1.51
CA TYR A 358 6.95 19.43 -1.64
C TYR A 358 7.73 19.70 -0.33
N ASN A 359 7.04 19.73 0.80
CA ASN A 359 7.66 20.00 2.10
C ASN A 359 8.63 18.90 2.53
N ASN A 360 8.26 17.63 2.33
CA ASN A 360 9.12 16.50 2.66
C ASN A 360 10.35 16.41 1.73
N PHE A 361 10.20 16.70 0.44
CA PHE A 361 11.33 16.81 -0.48
C PHE A 361 12.31 17.92 -0.06
N ASN A 362 11.81 19.10 0.29
CA ASN A 362 12.66 20.17 0.81
C ASN A 362 13.37 19.79 2.10
N TYR A 363 12.70 19.09 3.02
CA TYR A 363 13.35 18.58 4.23
C TYR A 363 14.55 17.68 3.88
N LEU A 364 14.36 16.72 2.97
CA LEU A 364 15.41 15.78 2.57
C LEU A 364 16.56 16.52 1.87
N ILE A 365 16.26 17.41 0.92
CA ILE A 365 17.27 18.23 0.25
C ILE A 365 18.09 19.01 1.30
N ASN A 366 17.43 19.66 2.25
CA ASN A 366 18.11 20.45 3.27
C ASN A 366 19.04 19.62 4.16
N LYS A 367 18.67 18.35 4.44
CA LYS A 367 19.52 17.42 5.18
C LYS A 367 20.73 16.97 4.35
N TYR A 368 20.51 16.56 3.11
CA TYR A 368 21.54 15.91 2.27
C TYR A 368 22.42 16.87 1.45
N GLN A 369 22.07 18.15 1.34
CA GLN A 369 22.90 19.16 0.63
C GLN A 369 24.22 19.47 1.35
N GLY A 370 24.29 19.27 2.67
CA GLY A 370 25.48 19.51 3.48
C GLY A 370 26.37 18.28 3.66
N GLU A 371 25.92 17.11 3.23
CA GLU A 371 26.67 15.86 3.40
C GLU A 371 27.70 15.70 2.27
N PRO A 372 28.97 15.35 2.61
CA PRO A 372 29.98 15.09 1.59
C PRO A 372 29.54 13.97 0.65
N GLU A 373 29.93 14.07 -0.62
CA GLU A 373 29.70 12.98 -1.58
C GLU A 373 30.29 11.67 -1.05
N PRO A 374 29.62 10.53 -1.24
CA PRO A 374 30.20 9.24 -0.89
C PRO A 374 31.53 9.09 -1.63
N GLY A 375 32.63 9.02 -0.86
CA GLY A 375 33.98 8.95 -1.41
C GLY A 375 34.20 7.66 -2.22
N PRO A 376 35.18 7.66 -3.15
CA PRO A 376 35.56 6.44 -3.87
C PRO A 376 36.05 5.38 -2.89
N GLU A 377 35.76 4.10 -3.19
CA GLU A 377 36.14 2.97 -2.35
C GLU A 377 37.62 3.04 -1.94
N PRO A 378 37.95 2.83 -0.65
CA PRO A 378 39.31 2.42 -0.32
C PRO A 378 39.55 1.07 -1.00
N ALA A 379 40.61 1.00 -1.81
CA ALA A 379 41.03 -0.23 -2.48
C ALA A 379 41.00 -1.38 -1.48
N SER A 380 40.34 -2.48 -1.87
CA SER A 380 40.30 -3.72 -1.10
C SER A 380 41.72 -4.03 -0.64
N LYS A 381 41.97 -3.92 0.66
CA LYS A 381 43.19 -4.49 1.23
C LYS A 381 43.09 -5.98 0.98
N GLU A 382 43.97 -6.52 0.16
CA GLU A 382 44.22 -7.96 0.11
C GLU A 382 44.41 -8.42 1.55
N ILE A 383 43.44 -9.21 2.03
CA ILE A 383 43.57 -9.89 3.31
C ILE A 383 44.43 -11.11 3.00
N ASP A 384 45.72 -11.01 3.31
CA ASP A 384 46.57 -12.18 3.40
C ASP A 384 45.95 -13.17 4.40
N VAL A 385 45.56 -14.33 3.88
CA VAL A 385 45.07 -15.45 4.68
C VAL A 385 46.24 -15.94 5.52
N LEU A 386 46.22 -15.60 6.82
CA LEU A 386 47.06 -16.26 7.81
C LEU A 386 46.18 -17.18 8.67
N GLU A 387 46.49 -18.47 8.56
CA GLU A 387 45.87 -19.59 9.24
C GLU A 387 45.88 -19.45 10.77
N ASP A 388 44.79 -19.97 11.36
CA ASP A 388 44.66 -20.53 12.70
C ASP A 388 45.36 -19.86 13.88
N ASN A 389 44.56 -19.18 14.72
CA ASN A 389 44.62 -19.37 16.17
C ASN A 389 43.29 -18.99 16.84
N VAL A 390 42.55 -20.02 17.28
CA VAL A 390 41.34 -19.91 18.09
C VAL A 390 41.71 -19.42 19.49
N VAL A 391 41.36 -18.18 19.84
CA VAL A 391 41.32 -17.72 21.23
C VAL A 391 39.89 -17.80 21.72
N LYS A 392 39.60 -18.76 22.61
CA LYS A 392 38.35 -18.84 23.36
C LYS A 392 38.27 -17.67 24.34
N MET A 393 37.30 -16.78 24.18
CA MET A 393 36.88 -15.86 25.24
C MET A 393 35.71 -16.48 26.02
N SER A 394 35.95 -16.75 27.30
CA SER A 394 34.95 -17.11 28.30
C SER A 394 34.14 -15.88 28.69
N ILE A 395 32.81 -15.97 28.59
CA ILE A 395 31.87 -14.98 29.11
C ILE A 395 31.81 -15.15 30.63
N VAL A 396 32.14 -14.09 31.36
CA VAL A 396 31.96 -14.00 32.81
C VAL A 396 30.58 -13.42 33.09
N ASP A 397 29.75 -14.20 33.77
CA ASP A 397 28.47 -13.81 34.35
C ASP A 397 28.65 -12.61 35.30
N GLN A 398 27.89 -11.54 35.08
CA GLN A 398 27.68 -10.50 36.10
C GLN A 398 26.19 -10.45 36.47
N THR A 399 25.86 -11.15 37.56
CA THR A 399 24.62 -10.96 38.33
C THR A 399 24.63 -9.59 39.04
N PRO A 400 23.51 -8.85 39.10
CA PRO A 400 23.42 -7.62 39.89
C PRO A 400 23.25 -7.91 41.39
N GLU A 401 24.01 -7.19 42.22
CA GLU A 401 23.93 -7.25 43.68
C GLU A 401 22.66 -6.60 44.27
N LYS A 402 22.32 -7.13 45.44
CA LYS A 402 21.10 -6.99 46.25
C LYS A 402 20.69 -5.56 46.61
N ALA A 403 19.37 -5.35 46.59
CA ALA A 403 18.67 -4.27 47.28
C ALA A 403 18.90 -4.33 48.81
N SER A 404 19.29 -3.20 49.40
CA SER A 404 19.28 -2.99 50.84
C SER A 404 17.97 -2.33 51.26
N ALA A 405 17.28 -2.99 52.19
CA ALA A 405 16.06 -2.53 52.83
C ALA A 405 16.33 -1.30 53.72
N VAL A 406 15.51 -0.25 53.56
CA VAL A 406 15.41 0.84 54.53
C VAL A 406 14.28 0.50 55.49
N LEU A 407 14.63 0.30 56.76
CA LEU A 407 13.70 0.21 57.87
C LEU A 407 12.92 1.53 58.02
N VAL A 408 11.59 1.43 58.08
CA VAL A 408 10.74 2.48 58.67
C VAL A 408 10.18 1.92 59.97
N GLU A 409 10.63 2.47 61.09
CA GLU A 409 10.09 2.17 62.42
C GLU A 409 8.65 2.69 62.53
N MET A 410 7.71 1.81 62.84
CA MET A 410 6.37 2.19 63.30
C MET A 410 6.36 2.19 64.83
N THR A 411 6.07 3.35 65.42
CA THR A 411 5.77 3.50 66.85
C THR A 411 4.32 3.13 67.14
N PRO A 412 4.02 2.49 68.30
CA PRO A 412 2.69 1.97 68.59
C PRO A 412 1.76 2.95 69.32
N ALA A 413 0.47 2.65 69.14
CA ALA A 413 -0.76 3.23 69.64
C ALA A 413 -0.78 3.90 71.03
N THR A 414 -1.61 4.95 71.12
CA THR A 414 -2.44 5.21 72.31
C THR A 414 -3.88 5.48 71.89
N ALA A 415 -4.77 4.60 72.34
CA ALA A 415 -6.21 4.84 72.46
C ALA A 415 -6.48 5.38 73.87
N ALA A 416 -7.33 6.41 74.00
CA ALA A 416 -8.14 6.63 75.19
C ALA A 416 -9.25 7.67 74.93
N ALA A 417 -10.47 7.25 75.25
CA ALA A 417 -11.67 8.00 75.66
C ALA A 417 -12.36 8.94 74.66
#